data_AF-A0A653CRA8-F1
#
_entry.id   AF-A0A653CRA8-F1
#
_cell.length_a   1.000
_cell.length_b   1.000
_cell.length_c   1.000
_cell.angle_alpha   90.00
_cell.angle_beta   90.00
_cell.angle_gamma   90.00
#
_symmetry.space_group_name_H-M   'P 1'
#
loop_
_entity.id
_entity.type
_entity.pdbx_description
1 polymer ?
#
loop_
_entity_poly.entity_id
_entity_poly.type
_entity_poly.pdbx_seq_one_letter_code
_entity_poly.pdbx_strand_id
1 'polypeptide(L)'
;MDRVFENVHNFAIKSGLDPTPLQNLSQKFLTEHVTLKHGLLHGISTLKREKSVELKYSHDKKILTIEFPIVFSNLSFTYDYELQLLLVKHTGGMTGLIKDFTMEIVLQFDFNTYQAALLKSSVLKTGSITLTFQKHILDIVINILSNFVTLILKPVIVLVIQGIVAAVGGKLVDVVNHVIDHILHPNATQIAYAAGALLH
;
A
#
# COMPACT_ATOMS: atom_id res chain seq x y z
N MET A 1 -19.89 -7.08 3.42
CA MET A 1 -18.73 -6.18 3.19
C MET A 1 -17.39 -6.90 3.37
N ASP A 2 -17.29 -7.94 4.20
CA ASP A 2 -16.04 -8.70 4.41
C ASP A 2 -15.45 -9.29 3.11
N ARG A 3 -16.31 -9.70 2.17
CA ARG A 3 -15.92 -10.20 0.84
C ARG A 3 -15.03 -9.24 0.03
N VAL A 4 -15.19 -7.92 0.18
CA VAL A 4 -14.34 -6.94 -0.53
C VAL A 4 -12.91 -7.00 -0.01
N PHE A 5 -12.74 -7.10 1.31
CA PHE A 5 -11.43 -7.22 1.94
C PHE A 5 -10.80 -8.60 1.72
N GLU A 6 -11.60 -9.66 1.65
CA GLU A 6 -11.14 -10.99 1.21
C GLU A 6 -10.64 -10.98 -0.24
N ASN A 7 -11.33 -10.26 -1.13
CA ASN A 7 -10.89 -10.11 -2.51
C ASN A 7 -9.60 -9.29 -2.61
N VAL A 8 -9.45 -8.24 -1.79
CA VAL A 8 -8.20 -7.46 -1.69
C VAL A 8 -7.05 -8.33 -1.17
N HIS A 9 -7.29 -9.14 -0.14
CA HIS A 9 -6.31 -10.09 0.38
C HIS A 9 -5.84 -11.06 -0.71
N ASN A 10 -6.78 -11.74 -1.37
CA ASN A 10 -6.49 -12.69 -2.43
C ASN A 10 -5.76 -12.04 -3.62
N PHE A 11 -6.17 -10.82 -3.99
CA PHE A 11 -5.55 -10.06 -5.05
C PHE A 11 -4.11 -9.67 -4.70
N ALA A 12 -3.86 -9.19 -3.47
CA ALA A 12 -2.53 -8.80 -3.01
C ALA A 12 -1.55 -9.98 -3.03
N ILE A 13 -1.98 -11.15 -2.57
CA ILE A 13 -1.17 -12.38 -2.60
C ILE A 13 -0.92 -12.84 -4.04
N LYS A 14 -1.97 -12.98 -4.85
CA LYS A 14 -1.85 -13.47 -6.24
C LYS A 14 -1.04 -12.56 -7.15
N SER A 15 -1.04 -11.26 -6.88
CA SER A 15 -0.33 -10.26 -7.68
C SER A 15 1.10 -10.00 -7.21
N GLY A 16 1.59 -10.73 -6.20
CA GLY A 16 2.94 -10.52 -5.65
C GLY A 16 3.10 -9.18 -4.93
N LEU A 17 2.01 -8.61 -4.41
CA LEU A 17 2.03 -7.37 -3.60
C LEU A 17 2.26 -7.66 -2.11
N ASP A 18 2.36 -8.94 -1.73
CA ASP A 18 2.75 -9.34 -0.38
C ASP A 18 3.50 -10.69 -0.43
N PRO A 19 4.85 -10.70 -0.25
CA PRO A 19 5.69 -9.53 -0.01
C PRO A 19 5.86 -8.63 -1.25
N THR A 20 5.86 -7.31 -1.04
CA THR A 20 6.23 -6.33 -2.08
C THR A 20 7.74 -6.06 -2.04
N PRO A 21 8.47 -6.21 -3.15
CA PRO A 21 9.86 -5.77 -3.24
C PRO A 21 10.00 -4.26 -3.03
N LEU A 22 10.95 -3.86 -2.19
CA LEU A 22 11.32 -2.46 -1.98
C LEU A 22 12.64 -2.15 -2.70
N GLN A 23 12.74 -0.93 -3.19
CA GLN A 23 13.96 -0.47 -3.86
C GLN A 23 15.15 -0.46 -2.89
N ASN A 24 16.34 -0.69 -3.45
CA ASN A 24 17.60 -0.46 -2.73
C ASN A 24 17.73 1.04 -2.45
N LEU A 25 18.24 1.37 -1.26
CA LEU A 25 18.48 2.75 -0.86
C LEU A 25 19.96 2.91 -0.53
N SER A 26 20.55 4.03 -0.90
CA SER A 26 21.94 4.32 -0.57
C SER A 26 22.09 5.82 -0.33
N GLN A 27 22.66 6.18 0.81
CA GLN A 27 22.85 7.57 1.18
C GLN A 27 24.13 7.75 1.97
N LYS A 28 24.86 8.81 1.63
CA LYS A 28 26.06 9.24 2.34
C LYS A 28 25.72 10.42 3.25
N PHE A 29 26.10 10.33 4.51
CA PHE A 29 26.00 11.39 5.51
C PHE A 29 27.38 11.65 6.09
N LEU A 30 28.05 12.72 5.63
CA LEU A 30 29.37 13.10 6.11
C LEU A 30 30.39 11.93 6.02
N THR A 31 30.74 11.30 7.15
CA THR A 31 31.65 10.15 7.28
C THR A 31 30.96 8.78 7.24
N GLU A 32 29.64 8.76 7.16
CA GLU A 32 28.79 7.58 7.16
C GLU A 32 28.23 7.31 5.76
N HIS A 33 28.15 6.05 5.38
CA HIS A 33 27.45 5.62 4.17
C HIS A 33 26.57 4.43 4.51
N VAL A 34 25.25 4.63 4.41
CA VAL A 34 24.24 3.60 4.64
C VAL A 34 23.73 3.12 3.29
N THR A 35 23.71 1.81 3.10
CA THR A 35 23.05 1.16 1.97
C THR A 35 22.12 0.08 2.48
N LEU A 36 20.87 0.09 2.03
CA LEU A 36 19.88 -0.95 2.28
C LEU A 36 19.59 -1.71 0.98
N LYS A 37 19.64 -3.04 1.03
CA LYS A 37 19.46 -3.95 -0.11
C LYS A 37 18.43 -5.02 0.18
N HIS A 38 17.86 -5.58 -0.89
CA HIS A 38 16.93 -6.72 -0.83
C HIS A 38 15.73 -6.44 0.06
N GLY A 39 15.20 -5.22 -0.03
CA GLY A 39 14.08 -4.80 0.79
C GLY A 39 12.81 -5.56 0.45
N LEU A 40 12.08 -6.00 1.46
CA LEU A 40 10.76 -6.61 1.30
C LEU A 40 9.79 -5.97 2.28
N LEU A 41 8.62 -5.57 1.80
CA LEU A 41 7.49 -5.11 2.59
C LEU A 41 6.46 -6.23 2.70
N HIS A 42 6.08 -6.57 3.92
CA HIS A 42 5.18 -7.66 4.24
C HIS A 42 3.91 -7.14 4.92
N GLY A 43 2.82 -7.87 4.75
CA GLY A 43 1.59 -7.68 5.51
C GLY A 43 0.62 -6.68 4.89
N ILE A 44 0.83 -6.27 3.65
CA ILE A 44 -0.13 -5.47 2.86
C ILE A 44 -1.47 -6.21 2.73
N SER A 45 -1.42 -7.53 2.59
CA SER A 45 -2.61 -8.39 2.53
C SER A 45 -3.40 -8.44 3.85
N THR A 46 -2.85 -7.91 4.95
CA THR A 46 -3.52 -7.83 6.26
C THR A 46 -4.35 -6.56 6.45
N LEU A 47 -4.55 -5.81 5.37
CA LEU A 47 -5.41 -4.64 5.30
C LEU A 47 -6.83 -5.01 5.73
N LYS A 48 -7.37 -4.23 6.66
CA LYS A 48 -8.72 -4.35 7.18
C LYS A 48 -9.34 -2.98 7.32
N ARG A 49 -10.66 -2.93 7.24
CA ARG A 49 -11.44 -1.73 7.57
C ARG A 49 -11.32 -1.41 9.06
N GLU A 50 -11.19 -0.15 9.40
CA GLU A 50 -11.48 0.31 10.76
C GLU A 50 -13.01 0.35 10.98
N LYS A 51 -13.49 0.27 12.23
CA LYS A 51 -14.93 0.09 12.51
C LYS A 51 -15.81 1.21 11.96
N SER A 52 -15.29 2.43 11.90
CA SER A 52 -16.02 3.62 11.43
C SER A 52 -15.99 3.71 9.90
N VAL A 53 -17.15 3.90 9.29
CA VAL A 53 -17.29 4.28 7.88
C VAL A 53 -18.23 5.47 7.86
N GLU A 54 -17.84 6.53 7.16
CA GLU A 54 -18.68 7.68 6.96
C GLU A 54 -19.29 7.64 5.57
N LEU A 55 -20.61 7.80 5.49
CA LEU A 55 -21.34 7.89 4.23
C LEU A 55 -21.97 9.28 4.16
N LYS A 56 -21.65 10.01 3.10
CA LYS A 56 -22.18 11.36 2.84
C LYS A 56 -22.93 11.32 1.52
N TYR A 57 -24.20 11.69 1.54
CA TYR A 57 -24.99 11.85 0.32
C TYR A 57 -25.32 13.33 0.10
N SER A 58 -24.92 13.86 -1.05
CA SER A 58 -25.30 15.20 -1.50
C SER A 58 -26.48 15.07 -2.45
N HIS A 59 -27.67 15.48 -1.99
CA HIS A 59 -28.89 15.41 -2.78
C HIS A 59 -28.81 16.28 -4.04
N ASP A 60 -28.37 17.53 -3.92
CA ASP A 60 -28.31 18.48 -5.04
C ASP A 60 -27.34 18.03 -6.14
N LYS A 61 -26.20 17.46 -5.73
CA LYS A 61 -25.20 16.96 -6.67
C LYS A 61 -25.48 15.53 -7.13
N LYS A 62 -26.39 14.82 -6.44
CA LYS A 62 -26.63 13.38 -6.55
C LYS A 62 -25.32 12.58 -6.50
N ILE A 63 -24.54 12.82 -5.45
CA ILE A 63 -23.24 12.18 -5.22
C ILE A 63 -23.28 11.46 -3.88
N LEU A 64 -22.88 10.19 -3.88
CA LEU A 64 -22.57 9.43 -2.66
C LEU A 64 -21.06 9.38 -2.48
N THR A 65 -20.57 9.82 -1.32
CA THR A 65 -19.18 9.71 -0.91
C THR A 65 -19.09 8.73 0.25
N ILE A 66 -18.14 7.80 0.17
CA ILE A 66 -17.86 6.79 1.19
C ILE A 66 -16.42 6.97 1.63
N GLU A 67 -16.24 7.30 2.91
CA GLU A 67 -14.94 7.47 3.54
C GLU A 67 -14.74 6.31 4.52
N PHE A 68 -13.71 5.50 4.28
CA PHE A 68 -13.40 4.38 5.17
C PHE A 68 -11.91 4.37 5.53
N PRO A 69 -11.60 4.59 6.82
CA PRO A 69 -10.28 4.32 7.34
C PRO A 69 -9.96 2.83 7.27
N ILE A 70 -8.70 2.53 6.97
CA ILE A 70 -8.15 1.20 6.89
C ILE A 70 -6.88 1.11 7.75
N VAL A 71 -6.67 -0.07 8.30
CA VAL A 71 -5.52 -0.41 9.15
C VAL A 71 -4.88 -1.69 8.67
N PHE A 72 -3.60 -1.86 8.97
CA PHE A 72 -2.84 -3.08 8.67
C PHE A 72 -2.53 -3.79 9.98
N SER A 73 -2.84 -5.10 10.06
CA SER A 73 -2.62 -5.84 11.31
C SER A 73 -1.14 -6.15 11.55
N ASN A 74 -0.41 -6.55 10.50
CA ASN A 74 0.96 -7.06 10.62
C ASN A 74 1.89 -6.46 9.55
N LEU A 75 2.00 -5.14 9.50
CA LEU A 75 2.87 -4.48 8.54
C LEU A 75 4.33 -4.52 9.00
N SER A 76 5.23 -5.02 8.17
CA SER A 76 6.65 -5.08 8.50
C SER A 76 7.51 -4.99 7.26
N PHE A 77 8.79 -4.64 7.43
CA PHE A 77 9.77 -4.69 6.35
C PHE A 77 11.03 -5.40 6.78
N THR A 78 11.75 -5.96 5.82
CA THR A 78 13.09 -6.50 5.99
C THR A 78 14.06 -5.82 5.02
N TYR A 79 15.31 -5.69 5.43
CA TYR A 79 16.41 -5.22 4.59
C TYR A 79 17.73 -5.83 5.05
N ASP A 80 18.63 -6.06 4.10
CA ASP A 80 20.05 -6.20 4.39
C ASP A 80 20.68 -4.81 4.43
N TYR A 81 21.31 -4.44 5.53
CA TYR A 81 22.02 -3.18 5.65
C TYR A 81 23.53 -3.36 5.48
N GLU A 82 24.14 -2.32 4.92
CA GLU A 82 25.57 -2.10 4.88
C GLU A 82 25.83 -0.66 5.34
N LEU A 83 26.48 -0.52 6.48
CA LEU A 83 26.92 0.75 7.03
C LEU A 83 28.45 0.81 6.97
N GLN A 84 28.97 1.79 6.25
CA GLN A 84 30.37 2.15 6.32
C GLN A 84 30.51 3.39 7.21
N LEU A 85 31.27 3.25 8.30
CA LEU A 85 31.63 4.33 9.20
C LEU A 85 33.15 4.45 9.20
N LEU A 86 33.67 5.54 8.64
CA LEU A 86 35.10 5.72 8.38
C LEU A 86 35.66 4.56 7.53
N LEU A 87 36.61 3.78 8.08
CA LEU A 87 37.24 2.63 7.43
C LEU A 87 36.62 1.28 7.85
N VAL A 88 35.60 1.29 8.72
CA VAL A 88 34.97 0.07 9.24
C VAL A 88 33.62 -0.13 8.55
N LYS A 89 33.39 -1.36 8.09
CA LYS A 89 32.15 -1.77 7.45
C LYS A 89 31.38 -2.73 8.36
N HIS A 90 30.11 -2.40 8.59
CA HIS A 90 29.16 -3.20 9.34
C HIS A 90 28.04 -3.67 8.41
N THR A 91 27.71 -4.96 8.46
CA THR A 91 26.63 -5.54 7.65
C THR A 91 25.76 -6.45 8.51
N GLY A 92 24.49 -6.59 8.12
CA GLY A 92 23.55 -7.48 8.79
C GLY A 92 22.13 -7.32 8.25
N GLY A 93 21.20 -8.11 8.78
CA GLY A 93 19.79 -7.93 8.50
C GLY A 93 19.09 -7.07 9.54
N MET A 94 18.15 -6.27 9.06
CA MET A 94 17.26 -5.42 9.84
C MET A 94 15.81 -5.79 9.53
N THR A 95 14.99 -5.88 10.57
CA THR A 95 13.53 -6.03 10.46
C THR A 95 12.88 -4.84 11.14
N GLY A 96 11.95 -4.18 10.45
CA GLY A 96 11.13 -3.12 11.01
C GLY A 96 9.68 -3.54 11.13
N LEU A 97 9.13 -3.54 12.33
CA LEU A 97 7.71 -3.73 12.59
C LEU A 97 7.01 -2.38 12.62
N ILE A 98 5.96 -2.21 11.82
CA ILE A 98 5.18 -0.98 11.74
C ILE A 98 3.85 -1.18 12.46
N LYS A 99 3.58 -0.37 13.49
CA LYS A 99 2.34 -0.41 14.29
C LYS A 99 1.53 0.85 14.10
N ASP A 100 0.20 0.72 14.16
CA ASP A 100 -0.76 1.83 14.07
C ASP A 100 -0.64 2.66 12.78
N PHE A 101 -0.35 1.99 11.67
CA PHE A 101 -0.41 2.61 10.34
C PHE A 101 -1.86 2.63 9.86
N THR A 102 -2.39 3.83 9.66
CA THR A 102 -3.78 4.04 9.25
C THR A 102 -3.83 4.89 7.99
N MET A 103 -4.64 4.48 7.04
CA MET A 103 -4.96 5.24 5.84
C MET A 103 -6.46 5.49 5.73
N GLU A 104 -6.82 6.47 4.92
CA GLU A 104 -8.18 6.76 4.51
C GLU A 104 -8.31 6.51 3.01
N ILE A 105 -9.40 5.83 2.63
CA ILE A 105 -9.83 5.71 1.25
C ILE A 105 -11.16 6.46 1.12
N VAL A 106 -11.25 7.32 0.10
CA VAL A 106 -12.46 8.05 -0.24
C VAL A 106 -12.93 7.60 -1.62
N LEU A 107 -14.05 6.89 -1.64
CA LEU A 107 -14.74 6.51 -2.87
C LEU A 107 -15.92 7.46 -3.10
N GLN A 108 -16.25 7.66 -4.36
CA GLN A 108 -17.36 8.49 -4.77
C GLN A 108 -18.16 7.74 -5.83
N PHE A 109 -19.48 7.90 -5.79
CA PHE A 109 -20.39 7.45 -6.83
C PHE A 109 -21.27 8.61 -7.27
N ASP A 110 -21.29 8.89 -8.57
CA ASP A 110 -22.11 9.91 -9.19
C ASP A 110 -23.33 9.27 -9.84
N PHE A 111 -24.52 9.60 -9.34
CA PHE A 111 -25.78 9.04 -9.85
C PHE A 111 -26.26 9.70 -11.16
N ASN A 112 -25.64 10.80 -11.59
CA ASN A 112 -25.95 11.39 -12.90
C ASN A 112 -25.24 10.63 -14.03
N THR A 113 -24.01 10.20 -13.79
CA THR A 113 -23.17 9.51 -14.77
C THR A 113 -23.10 8.00 -14.55
N TYR A 114 -23.59 7.51 -13.40
CA TYR A 114 -23.47 6.13 -12.96
C TYR A 114 -22.02 5.64 -12.87
N GLN A 115 -21.09 6.54 -12.54
CA GLN A 115 -19.67 6.22 -12.39
C GLN A 115 -19.22 6.29 -10.93
N ALA A 116 -18.47 5.27 -10.53
CA ALA A 116 -17.65 5.26 -9.33
C ALA A 116 -16.26 5.85 -9.62
N ALA A 117 -15.67 6.47 -8.61
CA ALA A 117 -14.33 7.02 -8.65
C ALA A 117 -13.60 6.80 -7.31
N LEU A 118 -12.29 6.58 -7.37
CA LEU A 118 -11.40 6.69 -6.22
C LEU A 118 -10.94 8.15 -6.13
N LEU A 119 -11.52 8.90 -5.20
CA LEU A 119 -11.21 10.33 -5.07
C LEU A 119 -9.89 10.55 -4.34
N LYS A 120 -9.62 9.75 -3.31
CA LYS A 120 -8.45 9.94 -2.45
C LYS A 120 -8.02 8.62 -1.81
N SER A 121 -6.72 8.41 -1.74
CA SER A 121 -6.08 7.49 -0.80
C SER A 121 -4.99 8.25 -0.06
N SER A 122 -5.08 8.34 1.26
CA SER A 122 -4.16 9.18 2.03
C SER A 122 -3.82 8.57 3.38
N VAL A 123 -2.69 8.96 3.95
CA VAL A 123 -2.26 8.45 5.26
C VAL A 123 -2.83 9.36 6.34
N LEU A 124 -3.56 8.76 7.26
CA LEU A 124 -4.04 9.43 8.47
C LEU A 124 -2.99 9.37 9.57
N LYS A 125 -2.32 8.22 9.72
CA LYS A 125 -1.29 7.98 10.74
C LYS A 125 -0.21 7.07 10.18
N THR A 126 1.05 7.50 10.29
CA THR A 126 2.21 6.70 9.84
C THR A 126 2.69 5.69 10.87
N GLY A 127 2.18 5.77 12.10
CA GLY A 127 2.50 4.82 13.15
C GLY A 127 3.93 4.93 13.71
N SER A 128 4.31 3.90 14.46
CA SER A 128 5.66 3.71 15.01
C SER A 128 6.38 2.57 14.30
N ILE A 129 7.70 2.65 14.23
CA ILE A 129 8.55 1.61 13.67
C ILE A 129 9.45 1.08 14.79
N THR A 130 9.39 -0.22 15.05
CA THR A 130 10.33 -0.91 15.96
C THR A 130 11.34 -1.67 15.12
N LEU A 131 12.62 -1.37 15.32
CA LEU A 131 13.72 -2.02 14.59
C LEU A 131 14.34 -3.15 15.42
N THR A 132 14.52 -4.30 14.77
CA THR A 132 15.24 -5.45 15.30
C THR A 132 16.38 -5.80 14.36
N PHE A 133 17.54 -6.12 14.91
CA PHE A 133 18.75 -6.48 14.16
C PHE A 133 19.15 -7.91 14.47
N GLN A 134 19.60 -8.66 13.45
CA GLN A 134 19.86 -10.10 13.57
C GLN A 134 21.06 -10.46 14.45
N LYS A 135 21.91 -9.50 14.80
CA LYS A 135 23.14 -9.70 15.60
C LYS A 135 23.24 -8.60 16.65
N HIS A 136 24.09 -8.83 17.65
CA HIS A 136 24.47 -7.75 18.56
C HIS A 136 25.24 -6.70 17.75
N ILE A 137 24.72 -5.48 17.72
CA ILE A 137 25.27 -4.36 16.98
C ILE A 137 25.60 -3.24 17.94
N LEU A 138 26.61 -2.45 17.59
CA LEU A 138 27.05 -1.32 18.40
C LEU A 138 25.96 -0.24 18.44
N ASP A 139 25.83 0.45 19.57
CA ASP A 139 24.84 1.52 19.76
C ASP A 139 24.95 2.63 18.71
N ILE A 140 26.17 2.95 18.27
CA ILE A 140 26.39 3.93 17.19
C ILE A 140 25.75 3.48 15.87
N VAL A 141 25.81 2.19 15.56
CA VAL A 141 25.19 1.62 14.35
C VAL A 141 23.66 1.65 14.49
N ILE A 142 23.13 1.34 15.67
CA ILE A 142 21.69 1.42 15.96
C ILE A 142 21.18 2.84 15.72
N ASN A 143 21.88 3.85 16.23
CA ASN A 143 21.48 5.25 16.11
C ASN A 143 21.49 5.73 14.65
N ILE A 144 22.55 5.42 13.91
CA ILE A 144 22.68 5.80 12.49
C ILE A 144 21.57 5.14 11.66
N LEU A 145 21.34 3.84 11.83
CA LEU A 145 20.30 3.13 11.09
C LEU A 145 18.90 3.60 11.49
N SER A 146 18.66 3.89 12.77
CA SER A 146 17.37 4.43 13.24
C SER A 146 17.06 5.80 12.64
N ASN A 147 18.07 6.68 12.56
CA ASN A 147 17.96 7.98 11.89
C ASN A 147 17.71 7.81 10.39
N PHE A 148 18.46 6.92 9.73
CA PHE A 148 18.26 6.61 8.31
C PHE A 148 16.84 6.12 8.04
N VAL A 149 16.34 5.19 8.87
CA VAL A 149 14.99 4.67 8.75
C VAL A 149 13.97 5.79 8.91
N THR A 150 14.14 6.64 9.91
CA THR A 150 13.18 7.72 10.21
C THR A 150 13.13 8.77 9.11
N LEU A 151 14.29 9.19 8.60
CA LEU A 151 14.41 10.30 7.66
C LEU A 151 14.21 9.88 6.20
N ILE A 152 14.68 8.69 5.83
CA ILE A 152 14.74 8.25 4.43
C ILE A 152 13.77 7.11 4.16
N LEU A 153 13.88 6.01 4.91
CA LEU A 153 13.11 4.80 4.59
C LEU A 153 11.62 4.94 4.90
N LYS A 154 11.24 5.57 6.02
CA LYS A 154 9.85 5.71 6.44
C LYS A 154 9.01 6.45 5.39
N PRO A 155 9.42 7.61 4.86
CA PRO A 155 8.73 8.25 3.74
C PRO A 155 8.59 7.35 2.51
N VAL A 156 9.64 6.60 2.14
CA VAL A 156 9.61 5.68 1.00
C VAL A 156 8.57 4.57 1.22
N ILE A 157 8.56 3.94 2.40
CA ILE A 157 7.57 2.90 2.74
C ILE A 157 6.16 3.46 2.68
N VAL A 158 5.93 4.67 3.22
CA VAL A 158 4.63 5.34 3.18
C VAL A 158 4.15 5.50 1.73
N LEU A 159 5.01 5.96 0.83
CA LEU A 159 4.68 6.14 -0.59
C LEU A 159 4.38 4.80 -1.29
N VAL A 160 5.15 3.75 -0.99
CA VAL A 160 4.90 2.41 -1.54
C VAL A 160 3.53 1.89 -1.11
N ILE A 161 3.20 1.97 0.19
CA ILE A 161 1.89 1.53 0.70
C ILE A 161 0.76 2.34 0.06
N GLN A 162 0.91 3.66 -0.03
CA GLN A 162 -0.06 4.53 -0.69
C GLN A 162 -0.29 4.14 -2.15
N GLY A 163 0.78 3.90 -2.90
CA GLY A 163 0.71 3.48 -4.30
C GLY A 163 -0.01 2.15 -4.47
N ILE A 164 0.26 1.16 -3.61
CA ILE A 164 -0.42 -0.13 -3.65
C ILE A 164 -1.90 0.03 -3.34
N VAL A 165 -2.25 0.75 -2.27
CA VAL A 165 -3.65 0.98 -1.88
C VAL A 165 -4.41 1.72 -2.98
N ALA A 166 -3.78 2.73 -3.61
CA ALA A 166 -4.38 3.45 -4.73
C ALA A 166 -4.62 2.52 -5.94
N ALA A 167 -3.64 1.68 -6.31
CA ALA A 167 -3.77 0.75 -7.42
C ALA A 167 -4.88 -0.29 -7.17
N VAL A 168 -4.96 -0.84 -5.96
CA VAL A 168 -6.03 -1.76 -5.58
C VAL A 168 -7.40 -1.05 -5.60
N GLY A 169 -7.49 0.14 -5.02
CA GLY A 169 -8.72 0.93 -5.02
C GLY A 169 -9.20 1.29 -6.43
N GLY A 170 -8.29 1.67 -7.32
CA GLY A 170 -8.58 1.94 -8.73
C GLY A 170 -9.16 0.71 -9.44
N LYS A 171 -8.54 -0.46 -9.29
CA LYS A 171 -9.06 -1.71 -9.87
C LYS A 171 -10.45 -2.07 -9.36
N LEU A 172 -10.75 -1.83 -8.10
CA LEU A 172 -12.09 -2.06 -7.54
C LEU A 172 -13.13 -1.12 -8.17
N VAL A 173 -12.77 0.15 -8.37
CA VAL A 173 -13.60 1.13 -9.07
C VAL A 173 -13.87 0.69 -10.51
N ASP A 174 -12.84 0.23 -11.23
CA ASP A 174 -12.99 -0.27 -12.60
C ASP A 174 -13.97 -1.45 -12.68
N VAL A 175 -13.88 -2.40 -11.75
CA VAL A 175 -14.81 -3.55 -11.66
C VAL A 175 -16.24 -3.08 -11.41
N VAL A 176 -16.43 -2.15 -10.47
CA VAL A 176 -17.77 -1.59 -10.18
C VAL A 176 -18.34 -0.91 -11.40
N ASN A 177 -17.56 -0.06 -12.07
CA ASN A 177 -17.98 0.64 -13.29
C ASN A 177 -18.33 -0.33 -14.41
N HIS A 178 -17.54 -1.40 -14.59
CA HIS A 178 -17.81 -2.42 -15.61
C HIS A 178 -19.12 -3.19 -15.35
N VAL A 179 -19.42 -3.50 -14.08
CA VAL A 179 -20.68 -4.16 -13.70
C VAL A 179 -21.87 -3.23 -13.94
N ILE A 180 -21.74 -1.95 -13.59
CA ILE A 180 -22.80 -0.96 -13.81
C ILE A 180 -23.07 -0.78 -15.30
N ASP A 181 -22.02 -0.66 -16.11
CA ASP A 181 -22.11 -0.57 -17.57
C ASP A 181 -22.84 -1.79 -18.16
N HIS A 182 -22.50 -3.00 -17.71
CA HIS A 182 -23.19 -4.23 -18.14
C HIS A 182 -24.68 -4.26 -17.79
N ILE A 183 -25.07 -3.72 -16.64
CA ILE A 183 -26.48 -3.66 -16.21
C ILE A 183 -27.25 -2.61 -17.01
N LEU A 184 -26.63 -1.47 -17.31
CA LEU A 184 -27.24 -0.37 -18.08
C LEU A 184 -27.28 -0.65 -19.58
N HIS A 185 -26.32 -1.43 -20.10
CA HIS A 185 -26.15 -1.75 -21.52
C HIS A 185 -26.03 -3.27 -21.79
N PRO A 186 -27.05 -4.09 -21.47
CA PRO A 186 -26.96 -5.55 -21.53
C PRO A 186 -26.77 -6.14 -22.94
N ASN A 187 -26.98 -5.35 -24.01
CA ASN A 187 -26.92 -5.83 -25.41
C ASN A 187 -25.55 -5.61 -26.10
N ALA A 188 -24.61 -4.88 -25.51
CA ALA A 188 -23.27 -4.69 -26.09
C ALA A 188 -22.37 -5.94 -25.95
N THR A 189 -22.68 -6.81 -24.98
CA THR A 189 -21.88 -7.99 -24.63
C THR A 189 -21.96 -9.12 -25.67
N GLN A 190 -23.02 -9.19 -26.49
CA GLN A 190 -23.15 -10.23 -27.53
C GLN A 190 -22.21 -10.01 -28.73
N ILE A 191 -21.79 -8.78 -29.02
CA ILE A 191 -20.92 -8.48 -30.17
C ILE A 191 -19.43 -8.67 -29.79
N ALA A 192 -19.05 -8.39 -28.54
CA ALA A 192 -17.67 -8.56 -28.06
C ALA A 192 -17.25 -10.03 -27.87
N TYR A 193 -18.17 -10.90 -27.41
CA TYR A 193 -17.89 -12.34 -27.29
C TYR A 193 -17.71 -13.03 -28.66
N ALA A 194 -18.43 -12.58 -29.70
CA ALA A 194 -18.28 -13.09 -31.06
C ALA A 194 -16.95 -12.66 -31.72
N ALA A 195 -16.39 -11.51 -31.35
CA ALA A 195 -15.10 -11.03 -31.85
C ALA A 195 -13.90 -11.64 -31.11
N GLY A 196 -14.01 -11.91 -29.81
CA GLY A 196 -12.94 -12.53 -29.01
C GLY A 196 -12.72 -14.03 -29.27
N ALA A 197 -13.74 -14.74 -29.77
CA ALA A 197 -13.63 -16.15 -30.15
C ALA A 197 -12.95 -16.39 -31.51
N LEU A 198 -12.65 -15.33 -32.29
CA LEU A 198 -11.97 -15.40 -33.58
C LEU A 198 -10.47 -15.09 -33.50
N LEU A 199 -9.92 -14.89 -32.30
CA LEU A 199 -8.50 -14.59 -32.07
C LEU A 199 -7.79 -15.59 -31.14
N HIS A 200 -8.34 -16.81 -31.01
CA HIS A 200 -7.64 -17.96 -30.44
C HIS A 200 -7.18 -18.93 -31.54
#